data_AF-A0A194XE98-F1
#
_entry.id   AF-A0A194XE98-F1
#
_cell.length_a   1.000
_cell.length_b   1.000
_cell.length_c   1.000
_cell.angle_alpha   90.00
_cell.angle_beta   90.00
_cell.angle_gamma   90.00
#
_symmetry.space_group_name_H-M   'P 1'
#
loop_
_entity.id
_entity.type
_entity.pdbx_description
1 polymer ?
#
loop_
_entity_poly.entity_id
_entity_poly.type
_entity_poly.pdbx_seq_one_letter_code
_entity_poly.pdbx_strand_id
1 'polypeptide(L)'
;MASSQSARKLRVGIVGAGDVAQVVHLPTLALLNHLYSVISICDISQQTVDHAAARFNVSHKTINPSETISHPDVDLVMILAADEYHEPLCISALKAGKLVFIEKPITLSMPSVQRILEAEKATGGNKIFVGYMRRYAPSFTEAFLREVASIPRIMYARSRDIIGQNEHFVNQSGTSPRKYTDFPANAAQDRKVHLDKLFAEAFPGRAVSEKDIQYCRFLGSLGSHDLSLMREALGFPESVTGVSANEPFYSAMFNYRNKSGEPFSVTYESGIDHVPRFDAHLAVYGERKTVSIQYDTPFVKGLPIKVKVDEFNEAGESSSSEILSSFEDPYTVELKEVYECFVNGKAIKTTAADASMELQLYDMMYKQLARQG
;
A
#
# COMPACT_ATOMS: atom_id res chain seq x y z
N MET A 1 15.08 -25.85 -28.67
CA MET A 1 15.56 -25.69 -27.28
C MET A 1 15.87 -24.22 -27.09
N ALA A 2 14.98 -23.46 -26.44
CA ALA A 2 15.24 -22.07 -26.11
C ALA A 2 16.37 -22.04 -25.07
N SER A 3 17.42 -21.27 -25.33
CA SER A 3 18.52 -21.10 -24.39
C SER A 3 17.97 -20.53 -23.08
N SER A 4 18.05 -21.29 -21.98
CA SER A 4 17.78 -20.78 -20.65
C SER A 4 18.88 -19.77 -20.28
N GLN A 5 18.68 -18.50 -20.62
CA GLN A 5 19.36 -17.43 -19.90
C GLN A 5 19.01 -17.64 -18.43
N SER A 6 20.01 -17.88 -17.59
CA SER A 6 19.78 -17.92 -16.14
C SER A 6 19.14 -16.59 -15.74
N ALA A 7 17.90 -16.62 -15.28
CA ALA A 7 17.16 -15.42 -14.92
C ALA A 7 17.97 -14.58 -13.92
N ARG A 8 18.26 -13.32 -14.27
CA ARG A 8 19.08 -12.42 -13.45
C ARG A 8 18.37 -12.19 -12.12
N LYS A 9 19.03 -12.47 -10.99
CA LYS A 9 18.49 -12.07 -9.67
C LYS A 9 18.59 -10.55 -9.49
N LEU A 10 17.53 -9.94 -8.97
CA LEU A 10 17.55 -8.52 -8.61
C LEU A 10 18.19 -8.35 -7.24
N ARG A 11 19.21 -7.49 -7.17
CA ARG A 11 19.98 -7.25 -5.95
C ARG A 11 19.33 -6.11 -5.16
N VAL A 12 18.93 -6.38 -3.92
CA VAL A 12 18.04 -5.51 -3.15
C VAL A 12 18.77 -4.84 -1.99
N GLY A 13 18.57 -3.53 -1.83
CA GLY A 13 18.89 -2.78 -0.64
C GLY A 13 17.61 -2.41 0.12
N ILE A 14 17.53 -2.74 1.40
CA ILE A 14 16.39 -2.39 2.26
C ILE A 14 16.72 -1.11 3.04
N VAL A 15 15.83 -0.14 3.02
CA VAL A 15 15.91 1.06 3.87
C VAL A 15 14.65 1.10 4.76
N GLY A 16 14.83 0.88 6.05
CA GLY A 16 13.77 0.63 7.02
C GLY A 16 13.63 -0.87 7.28
N ALA A 17 14.04 -1.33 8.47
CA ALA A 17 13.97 -2.73 8.89
C ALA A 17 12.97 -2.92 10.04
N GLY A 18 11.87 -2.15 10.05
CA GLY A 18 10.78 -2.27 11.03
C GLY A 18 9.89 -3.50 10.83
N ASP A 19 8.71 -3.49 11.45
CA ASP A 19 7.79 -4.64 11.48
C ASP A 19 7.45 -5.16 10.07
N VAL A 20 7.09 -4.29 9.13
CA VAL A 20 6.73 -4.73 7.76
C VAL A 20 7.91 -5.39 7.05
N ALA A 21 9.14 -4.90 7.27
CA ALA A 21 10.33 -5.52 6.69
C ALA A 21 10.60 -6.89 7.32
N GLN A 22 10.59 -6.99 8.65
CA GLN A 22 10.93 -8.22 9.38
C GLN A 22 9.87 -9.32 9.25
N VAL A 23 8.59 -8.95 9.21
CA VAL A 23 7.45 -9.88 9.22
C VAL A 23 7.03 -10.27 7.80
N VAL A 24 7.15 -9.34 6.84
CA VAL A 24 6.63 -9.52 5.48
C VAL A 24 7.76 -9.60 4.46
N HIS A 25 8.42 -8.47 4.18
CA HIS A 25 9.28 -8.34 3.00
C HIS A 25 10.51 -9.24 3.05
N LEU A 26 11.27 -9.25 4.16
CA LEU A 26 12.47 -10.07 4.30
C LEU A 26 12.15 -11.58 4.22
N PRO A 27 11.11 -12.11 4.92
CA PRO A 27 10.66 -13.48 4.71
C PRO A 27 10.23 -13.78 3.27
N THR A 28 9.51 -12.87 2.61
CA THR A 28 9.08 -13.08 1.22
C THR A 28 10.27 -13.09 0.26
N LEU A 29 11.22 -12.17 0.41
CA LEU A 29 12.46 -12.14 -0.39
C LEU A 29 13.29 -13.41 -0.19
N ALA A 30 13.32 -13.97 1.03
CA ALA A 30 13.99 -15.23 1.32
C ALA A 30 13.32 -16.43 0.61
N LEU A 31 11.98 -16.45 0.53
CA LEU A 31 11.22 -17.45 -0.25
C LEU A 31 11.42 -17.27 -1.76
N LEU A 32 11.54 -16.03 -2.22
CA LEU A 32 11.79 -15.66 -3.61
C LEU A 32 13.30 -15.53 -3.92
N ASN A 33 14.17 -16.27 -3.22
CA ASN A 33 15.63 -16.19 -3.39
C ASN A 33 16.13 -16.59 -4.79
N HIS A 34 15.29 -17.21 -5.62
CA HIS A 34 15.57 -17.52 -7.02
C HIS A 34 15.42 -16.29 -7.91
N LEU A 35 14.69 -15.26 -7.47
CA LEU A 35 14.49 -13.96 -8.14
C LEU A 35 15.27 -12.82 -7.47
N TYR A 36 15.54 -12.91 -6.17
CA TYR A 36 16.10 -11.82 -5.38
C TYR A 36 17.36 -12.20 -4.61
N SER A 37 18.18 -11.19 -4.29
CA SER A 37 19.28 -11.31 -3.34
C SER A 37 19.39 -10.03 -2.52
N VAL A 38 19.22 -10.12 -1.19
CA VAL A 38 19.32 -8.96 -0.30
C VAL A 38 20.80 -8.69 -0.03
N ILE A 39 21.28 -7.53 -0.48
CA ILE A 39 22.68 -7.13 -0.39
C ILE A 39 22.94 -6.26 0.84
N SER A 40 22.03 -5.33 1.11
CA SER A 40 22.18 -4.35 2.17
C SER A 40 20.89 -4.18 2.97
N ILE A 41 21.02 -4.06 4.29
CA ILE A 41 19.93 -3.64 5.18
C ILE A 41 20.35 -2.36 5.90
N CYS A 42 19.45 -1.39 5.92
CA CYS A 42 19.57 -0.13 6.65
C CYS A 42 18.38 0.11 7.57
N ASP A 43 18.67 0.57 8.79
CA ASP A 43 17.69 1.12 9.73
C ASP A 43 18.38 2.14 10.63
N ILE A 44 17.63 3.06 11.23
CA ILE A 44 18.19 4.06 12.15
C ILE A 44 18.69 3.43 13.45
N SER A 45 18.18 2.25 13.82
CA SER A 45 18.61 1.47 14.98
C SER A 45 19.69 0.45 14.62
N GLN A 46 20.86 0.56 15.24
CA GLN A 46 21.95 -0.42 15.03
C GLN A 46 21.52 -1.82 15.47
N GLN A 47 20.81 -1.94 16.60
CA GLN A 47 20.30 -3.23 17.07
C GLN A 47 19.29 -3.86 16.10
N THR A 48 18.42 -3.05 15.47
CA THR A 48 17.47 -3.53 14.46
C THR A 48 18.20 -4.08 13.24
N VAL A 49 19.19 -3.34 12.75
CA VAL A 49 20.05 -3.75 11.61
C VAL A 49 20.78 -5.05 11.92
N ASP A 50 21.39 -5.16 13.10
CA ASP A 50 22.11 -6.36 13.53
C ASP A 50 21.20 -7.59 13.62
N HIS A 51 20.00 -7.41 14.20
CA HIS A 51 19.01 -8.47 14.31
C HIS A 51 18.56 -8.97 12.92
N ALA A 52 18.16 -8.05 12.04
CA ALA A 52 17.65 -8.39 10.72
C ALA A 52 18.75 -9.00 9.83
N ALA A 53 19.95 -8.42 9.81
CA ALA A 53 21.06 -8.93 9.00
C ALA A 53 21.49 -10.33 9.43
N ALA A 54 21.57 -10.61 10.74
CA ALA A 54 21.89 -11.94 11.26
C ALA A 54 20.82 -12.97 10.88
N ARG A 55 19.54 -12.61 10.99
CA ARG A 55 18.41 -13.49 10.70
C ARG A 55 18.32 -13.88 9.22
N PHE A 56 18.55 -12.93 8.33
CA PHE A 56 18.39 -13.12 6.88
C PHE A 56 19.71 -13.28 6.13
N ASN A 57 20.83 -13.44 6.87
CA ASN A 57 22.18 -13.63 6.33
C ASN A 57 22.59 -12.55 5.32
N VAL A 58 22.37 -11.28 5.67
CA VAL A 58 22.75 -10.13 4.85
C VAL A 58 24.12 -9.63 5.27
N SER A 59 25.02 -9.49 4.30
CA SER A 59 26.44 -9.18 4.54
C SER A 59 26.69 -7.71 4.81
N HIS A 60 26.08 -6.81 4.04
CA HIS A 60 26.20 -5.37 4.26
C HIS A 60 25.06 -4.87 5.16
N LYS A 61 25.43 -4.11 6.20
CA LYS A 61 24.50 -3.61 7.20
C LYS A 61 24.96 -2.22 7.63
N THR A 62 24.05 -1.26 7.72
CA THR A 62 24.41 0.15 7.97
C THR A 62 23.28 0.89 8.67
N ILE A 63 23.60 1.97 9.36
CA ILE A 63 22.61 2.93 9.89
C ILE A 63 22.45 4.18 9.02
N ASN A 64 23.19 4.24 7.90
CA ASN A 64 23.18 5.34 6.96
C ASN A 64 22.50 4.92 5.65
N PRO A 65 21.33 5.47 5.31
CA PRO A 65 20.61 5.07 4.09
C PRO A 65 21.40 5.35 2.82
N SER A 66 22.28 6.35 2.83
CA SER A 66 23.11 6.71 1.67
C SER A 66 24.07 5.59 1.26
N GLU A 67 24.58 4.81 2.22
CA GLU A 67 25.46 3.67 1.95
C GLU A 67 24.72 2.55 1.24
N THR A 68 23.47 2.27 1.63
CA THR A 68 22.61 1.30 0.93
C THR A 68 22.22 1.80 -0.46
N ILE A 69 21.83 3.07 -0.57
CA ILE A 69 21.39 3.69 -1.83
C ILE A 69 22.54 3.75 -2.85
N SER A 70 23.76 4.05 -2.42
CA SER A 70 24.93 4.16 -3.29
C SER A 70 25.69 2.84 -3.50
N HIS A 71 25.29 1.77 -2.80
CA HIS A 71 25.99 0.48 -2.88
C HIS A 71 26.09 -0.01 -4.33
N PRO A 72 27.29 -0.36 -4.84
CA PRO A 72 27.48 -0.73 -6.25
C PRO A 72 26.72 -2.01 -6.61
N ASP A 73 26.53 -2.89 -5.63
CA ASP A 73 25.82 -4.15 -5.83
C ASP A 73 24.30 -4.08 -5.59
N VAL A 74 23.72 -2.92 -5.28
CA VAL A 74 22.26 -2.78 -5.16
C VAL A 74 21.68 -2.32 -6.50
N ASP A 75 20.68 -3.04 -7.01
CA ASP A 75 19.92 -2.70 -8.21
C ASP A 75 18.59 -2.01 -7.86
N LEU A 76 17.90 -2.53 -6.84
CA LEU A 76 16.60 -2.08 -6.34
C LEU A 76 16.72 -1.62 -4.88
N VAL A 77 16.27 -0.41 -4.58
CA VAL A 77 16.09 0.07 -3.21
C VAL A 77 14.62 -0.10 -2.82
N MET A 78 14.35 -0.89 -1.78
CA MET A 78 13.04 -0.97 -1.15
C MET A 78 13.00 0.00 0.04
N ILE A 79 12.19 1.04 -0.09
CA ILE A 79 11.96 2.05 0.93
C ILE A 79 10.78 1.59 1.78
N LEU A 80 11.09 1.08 2.97
CA LEU A 80 10.16 0.54 3.97
C LEU A 80 10.24 1.33 5.28
N ALA A 81 10.82 2.53 5.24
CA ALA A 81 10.97 3.44 6.37
C ALA A 81 9.63 4.11 6.73
N ALA A 82 9.65 4.98 7.74
CA ALA A 82 8.48 5.80 8.02
C ALA A 82 8.17 6.74 6.83
N ASP A 83 6.89 7.01 6.61
CA ASP A 83 6.31 7.71 5.48
C ASP A 83 6.85 9.15 5.31
N GLU A 84 7.26 9.81 6.39
CA GLU A 84 7.90 11.12 6.32
C GLU A 84 9.26 11.14 5.60
N TYR A 85 9.90 9.98 5.43
CA TYR A 85 11.19 9.83 4.76
C TYR A 85 11.07 9.30 3.32
N HIS A 86 9.87 8.93 2.87
CA HIS A 86 9.65 8.33 1.56
C HIS A 86 10.14 9.22 0.41
N GLU A 87 9.74 10.50 0.39
CA GLU A 87 10.17 11.47 -0.64
C GLU A 87 11.70 11.61 -0.72
N PRO A 88 12.42 12.04 0.35
CA PRO A 88 13.86 12.28 0.24
C PRO A 88 14.65 11.01 -0.10
N LEU A 89 14.25 9.85 0.42
CA LEU A 89 14.89 8.56 0.11
C LEU A 89 14.63 8.14 -1.33
N CYS A 90 13.41 8.30 -1.83
CA CYS A 90 13.04 7.97 -3.21
C CYS A 90 13.82 8.83 -4.21
N ILE A 91 13.84 10.14 -4.01
CA ILE A 91 14.60 11.06 -4.87
C ILE A 91 16.10 10.73 -4.84
N SER A 92 16.64 10.37 -3.67
CA SER A 92 18.05 9.98 -3.54
C SER A 92 18.36 8.68 -4.30
N ALA A 93 17.50 7.67 -4.19
CA ALA A 93 17.64 6.40 -4.90
C ALA A 93 17.55 6.58 -6.43
N LEU A 94 16.60 7.38 -6.91
CA LEU A 94 16.46 7.71 -8.33
C LEU A 94 17.72 8.42 -8.87
N LYS A 95 18.23 9.41 -8.13
CA LYS A 95 19.47 10.12 -8.48
C LYS A 95 20.70 9.21 -8.50
N ALA A 96 20.74 8.19 -7.64
CA ALA A 96 21.77 7.16 -7.66
C ALA A 96 21.57 6.11 -8.79
N GLY A 97 20.56 6.29 -9.65
CA GLY A 97 20.28 5.41 -10.79
C GLY A 97 19.62 4.09 -10.40
N LYS A 98 19.10 3.97 -9.17
CA LYS A 98 18.47 2.74 -8.68
C LYS A 98 17.02 2.63 -9.12
N LEU A 99 16.54 1.39 -9.18
CA LEU A 99 15.11 1.10 -9.18
C LEU A 99 14.57 1.33 -7.77
N VAL A 100 13.29 1.69 -7.64
CA VAL A 100 12.67 2.00 -6.36
C VAL A 100 11.38 1.20 -6.19
N PHE A 101 11.31 0.45 -5.11
CA PHE A 101 10.06 0.01 -4.52
C PHE A 101 9.81 0.88 -3.30
N ILE A 102 8.62 1.46 -3.18
CA ILE A 102 8.26 2.30 -2.05
C ILE A 102 7.02 1.74 -1.39
N GLU A 103 7.09 1.49 -0.08
CA GLU A 103 5.90 1.16 0.68
C GLU A 103 4.89 2.29 0.62
N LYS A 104 3.62 1.93 0.79
CA LYS A 104 2.57 2.95 0.85
C LYS A 104 2.63 3.69 2.20
N PRO A 105 2.03 4.88 2.30
CA PRO A 105 1.66 5.73 1.17
C PRO A 105 2.93 6.24 0.47
N ILE A 106 2.87 6.57 -0.82
CA ILE A 106 4.05 7.13 -1.52
C ILE A 106 4.58 8.40 -0.82
N THR A 107 3.68 9.21 -0.27
CA THR A 107 3.94 10.36 0.62
C THR A 107 2.59 10.81 1.21
N LEU A 108 2.57 11.89 1.98
CA LEU A 108 1.37 12.48 2.59
C LEU A 108 0.87 13.77 1.91
N SER A 109 1.60 14.32 0.93
CA SER A 109 1.25 15.60 0.32
C SER A 109 1.34 15.59 -1.21
N MET A 110 0.44 16.35 -1.85
CA MET A 110 0.45 16.55 -3.30
C MET A 110 1.74 17.23 -3.82
N PRO A 111 2.26 18.29 -3.18
CA PRO A 111 3.56 18.86 -3.57
C PRO A 111 4.73 17.87 -3.45
N SER A 112 4.70 16.99 -2.45
CA SER A 112 5.73 15.96 -2.26
C SER A 112 5.72 14.92 -3.38
N VAL A 113 4.55 14.39 -3.78
CA VAL A 113 4.49 13.41 -4.87
C VAL A 113 4.88 14.05 -6.20
N GLN A 114 4.58 15.33 -6.41
CA GLN A 114 5.00 16.05 -7.60
C GLN A 114 6.54 16.13 -7.71
N ARG A 115 7.25 16.37 -6.59
CA ARG A 115 8.71 16.34 -6.57
C ARG A 115 9.28 14.94 -6.86
N ILE A 116 8.60 13.88 -6.41
CA ILE A 116 8.97 12.49 -6.73
C ILE A 116 8.80 12.23 -8.23
N LEU A 117 7.66 12.62 -8.83
CA LEU A 117 7.37 12.45 -10.25
C LEU A 117 8.37 13.22 -11.13
N GLU A 118 8.76 14.42 -10.73
CA GLU A 118 9.78 15.21 -11.42
C GLU A 118 11.15 14.53 -11.38
N ALA A 119 11.55 13.98 -10.23
CA ALA A 119 12.79 13.22 -10.10
C ALA A 119 12.78 11.91 -10.91
N GLU A 120 11.65 11.20 -10.94
CA GLU A 120 11.49 10.00 -11.75
C GLU A 120 11.63 10.33 -13.24
N LYS A 121 10.92 11.37 -13.70
CA LYS A 121 11.01 11.86 -15.08
C LYS A 121 12.44 12.28 -15.45
N ALA A 122 13.13 13.00 -14.57
CA ALA A 122 14.51 13.45 -14.78
C ALA A 122 15.52 12.29 -14.88
N THR A 123 15.17 11.11 -14.37
CA THR A 123 16.05 9.93 -14.35
C THR A 123 15.64 8.84 -15.36
N GLY A 124 14.71 9.16 -16.29
CA GLY A 124 14.30 8.31 -17.40
C GLY A 124 12.90 7.71 -17.31
N GLY A 125 12.16 7.94 -16.22
CA GLY A 125 10.81 7.40 -16.01
C GLY A 125 10.79 5.90 -15.66
N ASN A 126 9.63 5.38 -15.25
CA ASN A 126 9.34 3.95 -15.04
C ASN A 126 10.30 3.25 -14.07
N LYS A 127 10.63 3.90 -12.96
CA LYS A 127 11.57 3.39 -11.94
C LYS A 127 10.92 3.15 -10.59
N ILE A 128 9.69 3.62 -10.37
CA ILE A 128 8.99 3.54 -9.09
C ILE A 128 7.85 2.52 -9.16
N PHE A 129 7.89 1.57 -8.24
CA PHE A 129 6.78 0.67 -7.91
C PHE A 129 6.28 0.98 -6.50
N VAL A 130 4.97 1.22 -6.33
CA VAL A 130 4.34 1.51 -5.03
C VAL A 130 3.65 0.26 -4.48
N GLY A 131 3.90 -0.04 -3.19
CA GLY A 131 3.48 -1.26 -2.49
C GLY A 131 1.99 -1.33 -2.13
N TYR A 132 1.10 -1.39 -3.12
CA TYR A 132 -0.34 -1.62 -2.90
C TYR A 132 -0.72 -3.10 -3.05
N MET A 133 -0.15 -3.95 -2.22
CA MET A 133 -0.24 -5.41 -2.33
C MET A 133 -1.66 -5.97 -2.50
N ARG A 134 -2.69 -5.39 -1.86
CA ARG A 134 -4.10 -5.82 -2.01
C ARG A 134 -4.55 -5.81 -3.47
N ARG A 135 -4.07 -4.85 -4.27
CA ARG A 135 -4.39 -4.73 -5.70
C ARG A 135 -3.74 -5.83 -6.55
N TYR A 136 -2.78 -6.58 -6.02
CA TYR A 136 -2.14 -7.72 -6.69
C TYR A 136 -2.69 -9.07 -6.24
N ALA A 137 -3.64 -9.11 -5.29
CA ALA A 137 -4.26 -10.36 -4.90
C ALA A 137 -4.92 -11.04 -6.12
N PRO A 138 -4.64 -12.33 -6.42
CA PRO A 138 -5.23 -13.02 -7.57
C PRO A 138 -6.77 -13.05 -7.51
N SER A 139 -7.33 -13.25 -6.32
CA SER A 139 -8.78 -13.18 -6.12
C SER A 139 -9.37 -11.81 -6.44
N PHE A 140 -8.60 -10.72 -6.25
CA PHE A 140 -9.04 -9.39 -6.68
C PHE A 140 -8.96 -9.25 -8.21
N THR A 141 -7.78 -9.51 -8.78
CA THR A 141 -7.50 -9.23 -10.19
C THR A 141 -8.23 -10.16 -11.17
N GLU A 142 -8.37 -11.44 -10.83
CA GLU A 142 -8.91 -12.46 -11.74
C GLU A 142 -10.40 -12.75 -11.51
N ALA A 143 -10.86 -12.68 -10.26
CA ALA A 143 -12.23 -12.99 -9.89
C ALA A 143 -13.05 -11.72 -9.60
N PHE A 144 -12.69 -10.93 -8.59
CA PHE A 144 -13.51 -9.80 -8.15
C PHE A 144 -13.76 -8.79 -9.28
N LEU A 145 -12.71 -8.34 -9.97
CA LEU A 145 -12.86 -7.37 -11.07
C LEU A 145 -13.71 -7.94 -12.23
N ARG A 146 -13.56 -9.22 -12.56
CA ARG A 146 -14.37 -9.90 -13.59
C ARG A 146 -15.84 -9.95 -13.19
N GLU A 147 -16.13 -10.34 -11.95
CA GLU A 147 -17.50 -10.45 -11.44
C GLU A 147 -18.17 -9.07 -11.30
N VAL A 148 -17.43 -8.05 -10.84
CA VAL A 148 -17.91 -6.65 -10.79
C VAL A 148 -18.20 -6.13 -12.20
N ALA A 149 -17.33 -6.42 -13.18
CA ALA A 149 -17.55 -6.01 -14.57
C ALA A 149 -18.81 -6.64 -15.21
N SER A 150 -19.30 -7.74 -14.66
CA SER A 150 -20.55 -8.39 -15.11
C SER A 150 -21.82 -7.76 -14.55
N ILE A 151 -21.71 -6.84 -13.58
CA ILE A 151 -22.85 -6.10 -13.02
C ILE A 151 -23.28 -5.02 -14.04
N PRO A 152 -24.48 -5.10 -14.65
CA PRO A 152 -24.88 -4.15 -15.69
C PRO A 152 -25.00 -2.70 -15.17
N ARG A 153 -25.49 -2.57 -13.92
CA ARG A 153 -25.64 -1.31 -13.22
C ARG A 153 -25.31 -1.50 -11.75
N ILE A 154 -24.30 -0.78 -11.29
CA ILE A 154 -23.97 -0.65 -9.87
C ILE A 154 -25.00 0.27 -9.23
N MET A 155 -25.67 -0.22 -8.19
CA MET A 155 -26.64 0.54 -7.39
C MET A 155 -25.98 1.17 -6.17
N TYR A 156 -24.97 0.49 -5.62
CA TYR A 156 -24.26 0.91 -4.42
C TYR A 156 -22.95 0.14 -4.29
N ALA A 157 -21.96 0.70 -3.60
CA ALA A 157 -20.81 -0.06 -3.11
C ALA A 157 -20.43 0.34 -1.69
N ARG A 158 -19.67 -0.53 -1.02
CA ARG A 158 -19.19 -0.31 0.34
C ARG A 158 -17.74 -0.77 0.45
N SER A 159 -16.89 0.13 0.89
CA SER A 159 -15.50 -0.13 1.24
C SER A 159 -15.35 -0.02 2.75
N ARG A 160 -14.86 -1.08 3.39
CA ARG A 160 -14.75 -1.12 4.84
C ARG A 160 -13.42 -1.71 5.26
N ASP A 161 -12.73 -1.05 6.20
CA ASP A 161 -11.50 -1.56 6.80
C ASP A 161 -11.42 -1.19 8.27
N ILE A 162 -12.00 -2.04 9.11
CA ILE A 162 -12.01 -1.87 10.55
C ILE A 162 -11.24 -3.00 11.21
N ILE A 163 -10.09 -2.66 11.78
CA ILE A 163 -9.12 -3.65 12.26
C ILE A 163 -8.77 -3.46 13.72
N GLY A 164 -8.19 -4.51 14.30
CA GLY A 164 -7.46 -4.41 15.56
C GLY A 164 -6.03 -3.91 15.37
N GLN A 165 -5.36 -3.64 16.48
CA GLN A 165 -3.92 -3.33 16.51
C GLN A 165 -3.08 -4.43 15.84
N ASN A 166 -2.20 -4.03 14.92
CA ASN A 166 -1.31 -4.94 14.19
C ASN A 166 -0.45 -5.82 15.12
N GLU A 167 -0.07 -5.30 16.28
CA GLU A 167 0.75 -6.01 17.27
C GLU A 167 0.16 -7.37 17.67
N HIS A 168 -1.17 -7.50 17.69
CA HIS A 168 -1.81 -8.77 18.00
C HIS A 168 -1.44 -9.86 16.98
N PHE A 169 -1.37 -9.51 15.70
CA PHE A 169 -1.04 -10.43 14.62
C PHE A 169 0.48 -10.59 14.45
N VAL A 170 1.21 -9.47 14.53
CA VAL A 170 2.68 -9.42 14.38
C VAL A 170 3.37 -10.30 15.41
N ASN A 171 2.96 -10.23 16.68
CA ASN A 171 3.56 -11.02 17.76
C ASN A 171 3.31 -12.54 17.60
N GLN A 172 2.28 -12.92 16.84
CA GLN A 172 1.88 -14.30 16.59
C GLN A 172 2.24 -14.79 15.18
N SER A 173 2.93 -13.96 14.38
CA SER A 173 3.26 -14.25 12.97
C SER A 173 4.29 -15.39 12.79
N GLY A 174 4.93 -15.86 13.87
CA GLY A 174 6.05 -16.80 13.79
C GLY A 174 7.35 -16.19 13.25
N THR A 175 7.35 -14.90 12.93
CA THR A 175 8.53 -14.19 12.41
C THR A 175 9.35 -13.50 13.49
N SER A 176 8.97 -13.60 14.76
CA SER A 176 9.71 -13.08 15.93
C SER A 176 10.43 -11.73 15.71
N PRO A 177 9.72 -10.68 15.26
CA PRO A 177 10.34 -9.38 15.00
C PRO A 177 10.82 -8.73 16.30
N ARG A 178 11.78 -7.82 16.19
CA ARG A 178 12.33 -7.06 17.32
C ARG A 178 12.23 -5.55 17.06
N LYS A 179 11.76 -4.82 18.07
CA LYS A 179 11.76 -3.36 18.13
C LYS A 179 12.79 -2.91 19.16
N TYR A 180 13.62 -1.94 18.77
CA TYR A 180 14.63 -1.34 19.62
C TYR A 180 14.43 0.17 19.70
N THR A 181 15.07 0.82 20.65
CA THR A 181 14.90 2.26 20.95
C THR A 181 16.22 3.03 20.97
N ASP A 182 17.29 2.43 20.47
CA ASP A 182 18.65 3.01 20.35
C ASP A 182 18.78 4.02 19.20
N PHE A 183 17.77 4.86 19.04
CA PHE A 183 17.74 5.88 18.00
C PHE A 183 18.70 7.04 18.35
N PRO A 184 19.27 7.73 17.34
CA PRO A 184 20.00 8.96 17.53
C PRO A 184 19.18 10.00 18.31
N ALA A 185 19.85 10.80 19.17
CA ALA A 185 19.17 11.76 20.04
C ALA A 185 18.34 12.81 19.28
N ASN A 186 18.70 13.13 18.03
CA ASN A 186 17.98 14.08 17.19
C ASN A 186 16.84 13.45 16.37
N ALA A 187 16.64 12.13 16.39
CA ALA A 187 15.69 11.44 15.51
C ALA A 187 14.25 11.92 15.68
N ALA A 188 13.82 12.23 16.91
CA ALA A 188 12.48 12.75 17.16
C ALA A 188 12.28 14.16 16.57
N GLN A 189 13.29 15.02 16.67
CA GLN A 189 13.24 16.37 16.13
C GLN A 189 13.29 16.36 14.59
N ASP A 190 14.15 15.51 14.01
CA ASP A 190 14.27 15.32 12.57
C ASP A 190 12.94 14.84 11.96
N ARG A 191 12.36 13.78 12.54
CA ARG A 191 11.03 13.29 12.21
C ARG A 191 9.98 14.40 12.23
N LYS A 192 9.98 15.22 13.29
CA LYS A 192 9.03 16.32 13.43
C LYS A 192 9.18 17.35 12.30
N VAL A 193 10.40 17.72 11.93
CA VAL A 193 10.66 18.67 10.83
C VAL A 193 10.09 18.14 9.50
N HIS A 194 10.32 16.87 9.20
CA HIS A 194 9.79 16.25 7.98
C HIS A 194 8.26 16.19 7.96
N LEU A 195 7.64 15.81 9.08
CA LEU A 195 6.18 15.74 9.21
C LEU A 195 5.53 17.12 9.13
N ASP A 196 6.04 18.11 9.86
CA ASP A 196 5.49 19.48 9.86
C ASP A 196 5.48 20.06 8.43
N LYS A 197 6.53 19.79 7.64
CA LYS A 197 6.57 20.16 6.22
C LYS A 197 5.45 19.48 5.43
N LEU A 198 5.30 18.16 5.55
CA LEU A 198 4.29 17.40 4.81
C LEU A 198 2.86 17.83 5.18
N PHE A 199 2.58 18.07 6.46
CA PHE A 199 1.27 18.55 6.89
C PHE A 199 0.96 19.96 6.40
N ALA A 200 1.94 20.87 6.42
CA ALA A 200 1.76 22.20 5.85
C ALA A 200 1.46 22.16 4.35
N GLU A 201 2.06 21.21 3.62
CA GLU A 201 1.79 20.97 2.20
C GLU A 201 0.42 20.29 1.95
N ALA A 202 -0.02 19.40 2.84
CA ALA A 202 -1.32 18.72 2.74
C ALA A 202 -2.51 19.65 3.07
N PHE A 203 -2.30 20.67 3.90
CA PHE A 203 -3.32 21.62 4.33
C PHE A 203 -2.91 23.08 4.05
N PRO A 204 -2.75 23.47 2.77
CA PRO A 204 -2.21 24.77 2.41
C PRO A 204 -3.11 25.92 2.85
N GLY A 205 -2.51 27.02 3.30
CA GLY A 205 -3.21 28.27 3.58
C GLY A 205 -4.01 28.31 4.89
N ARG A 206 -3.85 27.32 5.78
CA ARG A 206 -4.46 27.31 7.11
C ARG A 206 -3.56 26.67 8.17
N ALA A 207 -3.90 26.90 9.45
CA ALA A 207 -3.27 26.18 10.54
C ALA A 207 -3.68 24.70 10.52
N VAL A 208 -2.71 23.81 10.77
CA VAL A 208 -2.93 22.36 10.88
C VAL A 208 -3.33 22.03 12.32
N SER A 209 -4.51 21.47 12.50
CA SER A 209 -4.99 21.00 13.81
C SER A 209 -4.52 19.56 14.11
N GLU A 210 -4.60 19.15 15.36
CA GLU A 210 -4.32 17.75 15.75
C GLU A 210 -5.24 16.76 15.01
N LYS A 211 -6.51 17.13 14.81
CA LYS A 211 -7.47 16.33 14.04
C LYS A 211 -7.05 16.15 12.58
N ASP A 212 -6.46 17.19 11.97
CA ASP A 212 -5.93 17.12 10.61
C ASP A 212 -4.74 16.17 10.53
N ILE A 213 -3.83 16.23 11.52
CA ILE A 213 -2.66 15.33 11.62
C ILE A 213 -3.13 13.88 11.74
N GLN A 214 -4.01 13.59 12.70
CA GLN A 214 -4.52 12.24 12.93
C GLN A 214 -5.21 11.69 11.68
N TYR A 215 -6.07 12.49 11.05
CA TYR A 215 -6.78 12.06 9.85
C TYR A 215 -5.85 11.87 8.65
N CYS A 216 -4.89 12.76 8.43
CA CYS A 216 -3.90 12.65 7.36
C CYS A 216 -3.05 11.37 7.50
N ARG A 217 -2.54 11.14 8.71
CA ARG A 217 -1.79 9.92 9.05
C ARG A 217 -2.63 8.66 8.88
N PHE A 218 -3.91 8.71 9.27
CA PHE A 218 -4.82 7.59 9.11
C PHE A 218 -5.06 7.23 7.64
N LEU A 219 -5.35 8.22 6.79
CA LEU A 219 -5.55 8.01 5.37
C LEU A 219 -4.28 7.48 4.69
N GLY A 220 -3.10 8.02 5.04
CA GLY A 220 -1.83 7.51 4.53
C GLY A 220 -1.54 6.07 4.96
N SER A 221 -1.85 5.72 6.21
CA SER A 221 -1.60 4.40 6.77
C SER A 221 -2.64 3.36 6.35
N LEU A 222 -3.72 3.17 7.10
CA LEU A 222 -4.72 2.13 6.83
C LEU A 222 -5.54 2.48 5.59
N GLY A 223 -6.04 3.72 5.49
CA GLY A 223 -6.97 4.11 4.44
C GLY A 223 -6.42 3.99 3.01
N SER A 224 -5.10 4.06 2.84
CA SER A 224 -4.46 3.97 1.53
C SER A 224 -4.64 2.62 0.87
N HIS A 225 -4.80 1.54 1.63
CA HIS A 225 -5.08 0.22 1.07
C HIS A 225 -6.43 0.18 0.36
N ASP A 226 -7.52 0.53 1.06
CA ASP A 226 -8.87 0.37 0.55
C ASP A 226 -9.27 1.44 -0.44
N LEU A 227 -8.79 2.68 -0.25
CA LEU A 227 -9.07 3.75 -1.19
C LEU A 227 -8.40 3.47 -2.54
N SER A 228 -7.19 2.89 -2.53
CA SER A 228 -6.52 2.44 -3.76
C SER A 228 -7.25 1.25 -4.40
N LEU A 229 -7.68 0.27 -3.61
CA LEU A 229 -8.46 -0.89 -4.09
C LEU A 229 -9.82 -0.48 -4.68
N MET A 230 -10.54 0.38 -3.96
CA MET A 230 -11.82 0.98 -4.37
C MET A 230 -11.66 1.70 -5.71
N ARG A 231 -10.59 2.50 -5.87
CA ARG A 231 -10.32 3.22 -7.10
C ARG A 231 -10.05 2.29 -8.28
N GLU A 232 -9.29 1.20 -8.09
CA GLU A 232 -9.07 0.22 -9.17
C GLU A 232 -10.38 -0.48 -9.57
N ALA A 233 -11.24 -0.79 -8.61
CA ALA A 233 -12.49 -1.49 -8.87
C ALA A 233 -13.60 -0.62 -9.49
N LEU A 234 -13.74 0.61 -9.01
CA LEU A 234 -14.91 1.47 -9.30
C LEU A 234 -14.57 2.71 -10.14
N GLY A 235 -13.28 2.99 -10.35
CA GLY A 235 -12.80 4.23 -10.95
C GLY A 235 -12.63 5.36 -9.92
N PHE A 236 -12.47 6.58 -10.41
CA PHE A 236 -12.31 7.76 -9.55
C PHE A 236 -13.68 8.40 -9.25
N PRO A 237 -13.99 8.79 -8.00
CA PRO A 237 -15.27 9.40 -7.68
C PRO A 237 -15.45 10.79 -8.30
N GLU A 238 -16.70 11.16 -8.61
CA GLU A 238 -17.02 12.51 -9.10
C GLU A 238 -16.93 13.55 -7.98
N SER A 239 -17.30 13.17 -6.76
CA SER A 239 -17.30 14.06 -5.58
C SER A 239 -17.39 13.30 -4.26
N VAL A 240 -17.14 14.01 -3.16
CA VAL A 240 -17.35 13.53 -1.78
C VAL A 240 -18.56 14.25 -1.20
N THR A 241 -19.61 13.52 -0.83
CA THR A 241 -20.84 14.09 -0.24
C THR A 241 -20.62 14.52 1.20
N GLY A 242 -19.87 13.74 1.96
CA GLY A 242 -19.61 14.03 3.36
C GLY A 242 -18.47 13.20 3.91
N VAL A 243 -17.77 13.77 4.88
CA VAL A 243 -16.69 13.14 5.62
C VAL A 243 -17.01 13.26 7.10
N SER A 244 -16.70 12.20 7.85
CA SER A 244 -16.67 12.19 9.30
C SER A 244 -15.28 11.74 9.73
N ALA A 245 -14.57 12.61 10.45
CA ALA A 245 -13.26 12.31 11.01
C ALA A 245 -13.35 12.34 12.54
N ASN A 246 -13.67 11.20 13.15
CA ASN A 246 -13.88 11.06 14.59
C ASN A 246 -12.98 9.94 15.10
N GLU A 247 -11.72 10.29 15.39
CA GLU A 247 -10.72 9.35 15.90
C GLU A 247 -11.30 8.42 17.00
N PRO A 248 -11.10 7.09 16.91
CA PRO A 248 -10.25 6.37 15.95
C PRO A 248 -10.97 5.90 14.66
N PHE A 249 -12.20 6.38 14.38
CA PHE A 249 -13.01 5.98 13.23
C PHE A 249 -13.24 7.12 12.22
N TYR A 250 -13.16 6.76 10.95
CA TYR A 250 -13.28 7.69 9.84
C TYR A 250 -14.27 7.12 8.83
N SER A 251 -15.09 7.99 8.26
CA SER A 251 -16.01 7.59 7.19
C SER A 251 -16.16 8.69 6.15
N ALA A 252 -16.50 8.27 4.94
CA ALA A 252 -16.84 9.17 3.86
C ALA A 252 -17.92 8.56 2.96
N MET A 253 -18.66 9.41 2.27
CA MET A 253 -19.58 9.00 1.22
C MET A 253 -19.18 9.66 -0.09
N PHE A 254 -18.94 8.84 -1.11
CA PHE A 254 -18.51 9.25 -2.44
C PHE A 254 -19.66 9.11 -3.44
N ASN A 255 -19.71 10.01 -4.41
CA ASN A 255 -20.63 9.92 -5.55
C ASN A 255 -19.89 9.41 -6.78
N TYR A 256 -20.49 8.44 -7.45
CA TYR A 256 -20.00 7.85 -8.68
C TYR A 256 -21.10 7.82 -9.74
N ARG A 257 -20.70 7.47 -10.96
CA ARG A 257 -21.60 7.28 -12.09
C ARG A 257 -21.29 5.98 -12.80
N ASN A 258 -22.34 5.22 -13.14
CA ASN A 258 -22.22 4.08 -14.03
C ASN A 258 -21.78 4.53 -15.42
N LYS A 259 -21.25 3.60 -16.23
CA LYS A 259 -20.91 3.86 -17.63
C LYS A 259 -22.11 4.37 -18.45
N SER A 260 -23.33 3.97 -18.07
CA SER A 260 -24.60 4.39 -18.66
C SER A 260 -25.13 5.73 -18.16
N GLY A 261 -24.49 6.34 -17.14
CA GLY A 261 -24.79 7.69 -16.68
C GLY A 261 -25.58 7.77 -15.36
N GLU A 262 -26.13 6.67 -14.85
CA GLU A 262 -26.88 6.65 -13.60
C GLU A 262 -25.95 6.78 -12.39
N PRO A 263 -26.30 7.62 -11.40
CA PRO A 263 -25.49 7.80 -10.21
C PRO A 263 -25.58 6.58 -9.29
N PHE A 264 -24.52 6.36 -8.52
CA PHE A 264 -24.52 5.48 -7.35
C PHE A 264 -23.60 6.03 -6.26
N SER A 265 -23.84 5.63 -5.03
CA SER A 265 -23.05 6.06 -3.87
C SER A 265 -22.12 4.95 -3.41
N VAL A 266 -20.98 5.34 -2.85
CA VAL A 266 -20.05 4.44 -2.19
C VAL A 266 -19.78 4.93 -0.78
N THR A 267 -20.00 4.08 0.21
CA THR A 267 -19.59 4.38 1.59
C THR A 267 -18.21 3.82 1.87
N TYR A 268 -17.41 4.62 2.55
CA TYR A 268 -16.12 4.24 3.10
C TYR A 268 -16.21 4.33 4.62
N GLU A 269 -15.81 3.26 5.30
CA GLU A 269 -15.74 3.17 6.76
C GLU A 269 -14.40 2.54 7.15
N SER A 270 -13.64 3.20 8.01
CA SER A 270 -12.37 2.64 8.46
C SER A 270 -12.03 3.08 9.86
N GLY A 271 -11.30 2.24 10.60
CA GLY A 271 -10.88 2.57 11.94
C GLY A 271 -10.02 1.48 12.55
N ILE A 272 -9.31 1.83 13.62
CA ILE A 272 -8.48 0.90 14.37
C ILE A 272 -8.95 0.89 15.82
N ASP A 273 -9.35 -0.28 16.33
CA ASP A 273 -9.67 -0.45 17.74
C ASP A 273 -8.80 -1.55 18.39
N HIS A 274 -9.17 -1.96 19.60
CA HIS A 274 -8.42 -2.95 20.36
C HIS A 274 -8.90 -4.38 20.17
N VAL A 275 -9.98 -4.61 19.40
CA VAL A 275 -10.49 -5.96 19.15
C VAL A 275 -9.65 -6.60 18.03
N PRO A 276 -9.06 -7.77 18.23
CA PRO A 276 -8.18 -8.40 17.25
C PRO A 276 -8.97 -9.01 16.08
N ARG A 277 -9.43 -8.15 15.18
CA ARG A 277 -10.15 -8.51 13.96
C ARG A 277 -9.51 -7.87 12.75
N PHE A 278 -9.84 -8.39 11.58
CA PHE A 278 -9.46 -7.79 10.31
C PHE A 278 -10.70 -7.77 9.39
N ASP A 279 -11.54 -6.75 9.55
CA ASP A 279 -12.76 -6.56 8.77
C ASP A 279 -12.48 -5.60 7.60
N ALA A 280 -11.71 -6.11 6.62
CA ALA A 280 -11.30 -5.39 5.42
C ALA A 280 -12.00 -5.98 4.20
N HIS A 281 -12.96 -5.28 3.61
CA HIS A 281 -13.71 -5.76 2.45
C HIS A 281 -14.22 -4.64 1.53
N LEU A 282 -14.44 -5.02 0.27
CA LEU A 282 -15.13 -4.21 -0.73
C LEU A 282 -16.31 -5.01 -1.27
N ALA A 283 -17.51 -4.43 -1.24
CA ALA A 283 -18.73 -5.03 -1.75
C ALA A 283 -19.40 -4.11 -2.77
N VAL A 284 -19.83 -4.68 -3.90
CA VAL A 284 -20.51 -3.99 -5.00
C VAL A 284 -21.87 -4.63 -5.21
N TYR A 285 -22.91 -3.81 -5.20
CA TYR A 285 -24.30 -4.22 -5.27
C TYR A 285 -24.90 -3.78 -6.59
N GLY A 286 -25.35 -4.74 -7.38
CA GLY A 286 -26.21 -4.56 -8.54
C GLY A 286 -27.65 -4.99 -8.26
N GLU A 287 -28.50 -4.94 -9.27
CA GLU A 287 -29.91 -5.28 -9.15
C GLU A 287 -30.16 -6.76 -8.81
N ARG A 288 -29.37 -7.66 -9.40
CA ARG A 288 -29.52 -9.12 -9.27
C ARG A 288 -28.23 -9.83 -8.86
N LYS A 289 -27.20 -9.06 -8.51
CA LYS A 289 -25.86 -9.59 -8.23
C LYS A 289 -25.17 -8.74 -7.17
N THR A 290 -24.59 -9.40 -6.17
CA THR A 290 -23.67 -8.78 -5.22
C THR A 290 -22.33 -9.49 -5.31
N VAL A 291 -21.26 -8.73 -5.40
CA VAL A 291 -19.88 -9.24 -5.43
C VAL A 291 -19.13 -8.61 -4.28
N SER A 292 -18.53 -9.41 -3.40
CA SER A 292 -17.68 -8.92 -2.33
C SER A 292 -16.35 -9.65 -2.27
N ILE A 293 -15.30 -8.94 -1.85
CA ILE A 293 -13.98 -9.50 -1.56
C ILE A 293 -13.60 -9.14 -0.14
N GLN A 294 -13.05 -10.10 0.61
CA GLN A 294 -12.59 -9.92 1.97
C GLN A 294 -11.11 -10.24 2.11
N TYR A 295 -10.39 -9.36 2.79
CA TYR A 295 -8.99 -9.51 3.14
C TYR A 295 -8.86 -9.83 4.62
N ASP A 296 -7.85 -10.64 4.91
CA ASP A 296 -7.38 -10.88 6.26
C ASP A 296 -6.10 -10.09 6.56
N THR A 297 -5.65 -10.19 7.81
CA THR A 297 -4.40 -9.58 8.25
C THR A 297 -3.23 -10.02 7.37
N PRO A 298 -2.44 -9.07 6.86
CA PRO A 298 -1.36 -9.41 5.94
C PRO A 298 -0.09 -9.88 6.69
N PHE A 299 -0.12 -9.89 8.03
CA PHE A 299 0.96 -10.36 8.90
C PHE A 299 0.92 -11.87 9.18
N VAL A 300 -0.14 -12.56 8.73
CA VAL A 300 -0.24 -14.02 8.78
C VAL A 300 -0.23 -14.53 7.34
N LYS A 301 0.81 -15.27 6.97
CA LYS A 301 0.99 -15.75 5.60
C LYS A 301 0.01 -16.87 5.25
N GLY A 302 -0.48 -16.85 4.01
CA GLY A 302 -1.31 -17.91 3.43
C GLY A 302 -2.79 -17.87 3.81
N LEU A 303 -3.26 -16.79 4.45
CA LEU A 303 -4.70 -16.61 4.66
C LEU A 303 -5.39 -16.37 3.30
N PRO A 304 -6.39 -17.20 2.93
CA PRO A 304 -6.99 -17.14 1.60
C PRO A 304 -7.90 -15.93 1.45
N ILE A 305 -7.72 -15.19 0.35
CA ILE A 305 -8.61 -14.08 -0.02
C ILE A 305 -9.70 -14.65 -0.91
N LYS A 306 -10.96 -14.54 -0.47
CA LYS A 306 -12.11 -15.08 -1.21
C LYS A 306 -12.97 -13.97 -1.78
N VAL A 307 -13.57 -14.26 -2.93
CA VAL A 307 -14.64 -13.46 -3.52
C VAL A 307 -15.96 -14.19 -3.31
N LYS A 308 -16.94 -13.53 -2.71
CA LYS A 308 -18.30 -14.04 -2.61
C LYS A 308 -19.16 -13.42 -3.70
N VAL A 309 -19.93 -14.25 -4.39
CA VAL A 309 -20.88 -13.83 -5.42
C VAL A 309 -22.25 -14.37 -5.05
N ASP A 310 -23.20 -13.46 -4.81
CA ASP A 310 -24.61 -13.75 -4.60
C ASP A 310 -25.40 -13.29 -5.83
N GLU A 311 -26.22 -14.16 -6.40
CA GLU A 311 -26.98 -13.90 -7.62
C GLU A 311 -28.46 -14.30 -7.45
N PHE A 312 -29.32 -13.62 -8.20
CA PHE A 312 -30.73 -13.94 -8.36
C PHE A 312 -31.08 -14.01 -9.86
N ASN A 313 -31.42 -15.20 -10.34
CA ASN A 313 -31.62 -15.43 -11.77
C ASN A 313 -33.05 -15.10 -12.23
N GLU A 314 -33.29 -15.14 -13.54
CA GLU A 314 -34.61 -14.81 -14.12
C GLU A 314 -35.70 -15.85 -13.82
N ALA A 315 -35.30 -17.06 -13.42
CA ALA A 315 -36.22 -18.12 -13.01
C ALA A 315 -36.70 -17.95 -11.55
N GLY A 316 -36.20 -16.93 -10.82
CA GLY A 316 -36.59 -16.65 -9.44
C GLY A 316 -35.77 -17.41 -8.40
N GLU A 317 -34.58 -17.89 -8.77
CA GLU A 317 -33.72 -18.69 -7.90
C GLU A 317 -32.56 -17.85 -7.37
N SER A 318 -32.17 -18.07 -6.11
CA SER A 318 -30.98 -17.46 -5.51
C SER A 318 -29.83 -18.46 -5.43
N SER A 319 -28.62 -17.99 -5.71
CA SER A 319 -27.38 -18.75 -5.56
C SER A 319 -26.29 -17.92 -4.90
N SER A 320 -25.44 -18.58 -4.10
CA SER A 320 -24.24 -18.00 -3.50
C SER A 320 -23.04 -18.88 -3.86
N SER A 321 -21.92 -18.27 -4.24
CA SER A 321 -20.67 -18.96 -4.51
C SER A 321 -19.48 -18.25 -3.86
N GLU A 322 -18.43 -19.01 -3.54
CA GLU A 322 -17.14 -18.49 -3.11
C GLU A 322 -16.07 -18.87 -4.15
N ILE A 323 -15.28 -17.88 -4.55
CA ILE A 323 -14.18 -18.04 -5.50
C ILE A 323 -12.87 -17.77 -4.79
N LEU A 324 -11.94 -18.71 -4.88
CA LEU A 324 -10.57 -18.59 -4.40
C LEU A 324 -9.63 -18.80 -5.58
N SER A 325 -9.00 -17.71 -6.05
CA SER A 325 -8.11 -17.79 -7.22
C SER A 325 -6.71 -18.31 -6.87
N SER A 326 -6.22 -18.06 -5.65
CA SER A 326 -4.89 -18.49 -5.22
C SER A 326 -4.77 -18.54 -3.70
N PHE A 327 -3.85 -19.39 -3.21
CA PHE A 327 -3.38 -19.39 -1.82
C PHE A 327 -2.10 -18.58 -1.63
N GLU A 328 -1.50 -18.08 -2.71
CA GLU A 328 -0.32 -17.24 -2.64
C GLU A 328 -0.68 -15.86 -2.06
N ASP A 329 0.07 -15.42 -1.05
CA ASP A 329 -0.22 -14.17 -0.37
C ASP A 329 0.06 -12.95 -1.27
N PRO A 330 -0.66 -11.83 -1.09
CA PRO A 330 -0.54 -10.68 -1.98
C PRO A 330 0.84 -10.04 -2.05
N TYR A 331 1.65 -10.10 -0.98
CA TYR A 331 3.01 -9.56 -1.01
C TYR A 331 3.95 -10.45 -1.83
N THR A 332 3.76 -11.77 -1.80
CA THR A 332 4.52 -12.67 -2.68
C THR A 332 4.18 -12.41 -4.14
N VAL A 333 2.89 -12.24 -4.47
CA VAL A 333 2.47 -11.89 -5.84
C VAL A 333 2.98 -10.52 -6.27
N GLU A 334 2.91 -9.52 -5.38
CA GLU A 334 3.44 -8.17 -5.62
C GLU A 334 4.93 -8.19 -5.92
N LEU A 335 5.75 -8.90 -5.12
CA LEU A 335 7.18 -8.98 -5.39
C LEU A 335 7.48 -9.76 -6.68
N LYS A 336 6.72 -10.80 -7.04
CA LYS A 336 6.87 -11.39 -8.37
C LYS A 336 6.56 -10.37 -9.48
N GLU A 337 5.54 -9.54 -9.30
CA GLU A 337 5.23 -8.48 -10.26
C GLU A 337 6.34 -7.43 -10.36
N VAL A 338 6.96 -7.05 -9.25
CA VAL A 338 8.14 -6.16 -9.23
C VAL A 338 9.25 -6.74 -10.10
N TYR A 339 9.51 -8.05 -10.01
CA TYR A 339 10.50 -8.73 -10.84
C TYR A 339 10.12 -8.65 -12.33
N GLU A 340 8.88 -9.00 -12.67
CA GLU A 340 8.39 -8.93 -14.05
C GLU A 340 8.50 -7.51 -14.63
N CYS A 341 8.21 -6.48 -13.84
CA CYS A 341 8.31 -5.09 -14.28
C CYS A 341 9.75 -4.68 -14.56
N PHE A 342 10.66 -4.92 -13.61
CA PHE A 342 12.01 -4.38 -13.67
C PHE A 342 13.02 -5.25 -14.42
N VAL A 343 12.77 -6.56 -14.53
CA VAL A 343 13.66 -7.48 -15.24
C VAL A 343 13.13 -7.83 -16.61
N ASN A 344 11.81 -8.08 -16.73
CA ASN A 344 11.19 -8.54 -17.97
C ASN A 344 10.47 -7.41 -18.75
N GLY A 345 10.46 -6.19 -18.22
CA GLY A 345 9.91 -5.01 -18.90
C GLY A 345 8.39 -4.94 -18.93
N LYS A 346 7.70 -5.65 -18.02
CA LYS A 346 6.25 -5.49 -17.83
C LYS A 346 5.93 -4.05 -17.39
N ALA A 347 4.81 -3.51 -17.85
CA ALA A 347 4.36 -2.19 -17.42
C ALA A 347 3.99 -2.21 -15.93
N ILE A 348 4.48 -1.23 -15.18
CA ILE A 348 4.18 -1.08 -13.75
C ILE A 348 2.73 -0.61 -13.60
N LYS A 349 1.92 -1.36 -12.86
CA LYS A 349 0.52 -0.99 -12.56
C LYS A 349 0.44 0.11 -11.50
N THR A 350 1.13 -0.08 -10.37
CA THR A 350 1.12 0.84 -9.22
C THR A 350 2.30 1.82 -9.30
N THR A 351 2.25 2.73 -10.28
CA THR A 351 3.27 3.78 -10.47
C THR A 351 3.15 4.90 -9.44
N ALA A 352 4.14 5.79 -9.38
CA ALA A 352 4.02 7.04 -8.61
C ALA A 352 2.86 7.93 -9.10
N ALA A 353 2.58 7.92 -10.41
CA ALA A 353 1.47 8.68 -10.98
C ALA A 353 0.11 8.09 -10.55
N ASP A 354 -0.01 6.76 -10.55
CA ASP A 354 -1.18 6.06 -10.03
C ASP A 354 -1.38 6.35 -8.53
N ALA A 355 -0.32 6.27 -7.71
CA ALA A 355 -0.38 6.56 -6.28
C ALA A 355 -0.72 8.05 -5.98
N SER A 356 -0.42 8.98 -6.90
CA SER A 356 -0.81 10.39 -6.73
C SER A 356 -2.32 10.60 -6.73
N MET A 357 -3.08 9.68 -7.32
CA MET A 357 -4.55 9.74 -7.32
C MET A 357 -5.12 9.55 -5.90
N GLU A 358 -4.41 8.85 -5.01
CA GLU A 358 -4.85 8.63 -3.63
C GLU A 358 -4.78 9.95 -2.87
N LEU A 359 -3.72 10.73 -3.12
CA LEU A 359 -3.55 12.07 -2.54
C LEU A 359 -4.57 13.07 -3.09
N GLN A 360 -4.96 12.96 -4.36
CA GLN A 360 -6.07 13.75 -4.93
C GLN A 360 -7.39 13.41 -4.23
N LEU A 361 -7.64 12.12 -3.98
CA LEU A 361 -8.83 11.68 -3.27
C LEU A 361 -8.83 12.18 -1.81
N TYR A 362 -7.68 12.16 -1.13
CA TYR A 362 -7.55 12.72 0.21
C TYR A 362 -7.83 14.22 0.24
N ASP A 363 -7.32 14.98 -0.74
CA ASP A 363 -7.60 16.41 -0.87
C ASP A 363 -9.10 16.69 -1.07
N MET A 364 -9.82 15.87 -1.85
CA MET A 364 -11.28 15.96 -1.94
C MET A 364 -11.96 15.75 -0.58
N MET A 365 -11.48 14.79 0.21
CA MET A 365 -12.01 14.52 1.56
C MET A 365 -11.69 15.65 2.53
N TYR A 366 -10.46 16.19 2.51
CA TYR A 366 -10.06 17.32 3.35
C TYR A 366 -10.89 18.57 3.05
N LYS A 367 -11.09 18.89 1.77
CA LYS A 367 -11.93 20.02 1.34
C LYS A 367 -13.37 19.84 1.76
N GLN A 368 -13.91 18.62 1.68
CA GLN A 368 -15.28 18.37 2.12
C GLN A 368 -15.42 18.49 3.64
N LEU A 369 -14.48 17.93 4.40
CA LEU A 369 -14.46 18.06 5.86
C LEU A 369 -14.38 19.52 6.30
N ALA A 370 -13.56 20.34 5.63
CA ALA A 370 -13.43 21.77 5.91
C ALA A 370 -14.67 22.61 5.56
N ARG A 371 -15.55 22.11 4.67
CA ARG A 371 -16.84 22.76 4.35
C ARG A 371 -17.96 22.38 5.34
N GLN A 372 -17.80 21.27 6.06
CA GLN A 372 -18.81 20.74 6.99
C GLN A 372 -18.67 21.30 8.41
N GLY A 373 -17.50 21.83 8.77
CA GLY A 373 -17.25 22.56 10.01
C GLY A 373 -17.25 24.06 9.78
#